data_AF-A0A833G5N7-F1
#
_entry.id   AF-A0A833G5N7-F1
#
_cell.length_a   1.000
_cell.length_b   1.000
_cell.length_c   1.000
_cell.angle_alpha   90.00
_cell.angle_beta   90.00
_cell.angle_gamma   90.00
#
_symmetry.space_group_name_H-M   'P 1'
#
loop_
_entity.id
_entity.type
_entity.pdbx_description
1 polymer ?
#
loop_
_entity_poly.entity_id
_entity_poly.type
_entity_poly.pdbx_seq_one_letter_code
_entity_poly.pdbx_strand_id
1 'polypeptide(L)'
;HLDDRSARPGALAEAERIVTVAHAEAVERLRADHPALDPDLIGFHGQTVFHAPEKRLTVQIGDGPALAARLGVPVVHDFRAADVAAGGEGAPFVPAYHRALVKAARLPGDVVVVNIGGVANLTRIGADGSIAAGDTGPGNALLDDFVRERTGAAMDKGGALAASGTVDRSILARLMDDPWFDLAMPKSLDRGAFSEDPVKALSTEDGAATLAAFTAETIGKGVAVAGGADTIVISGGGAHNPTIVAMIGAVTGVPVLRASDLGWSGDFVEAQAFAYLAARSLAGLPLSFPETTGVPRPMPGGVVVRSG
;
A
#
# COMPACT_ATOMS: atom_id res chain seq x y z
N HIS A 1 -23.29 -15.47 3.09
CA HIS A 1 -21.98 -15.95 3.58
C HIS A 1 -21.31 -16.73 2.46
N LEU A 2 -20.01 -16.52 2.26
CA LEU A 2 -19.19 -17.25 1.29
C LEU A 2 -18.38 -18.27 2.08
N ASP A 3 -18.63 -19.55 1.82
CA ASP A 3 -17.89 -20.67 2.44
C ASP A 3 -17.07 -21.46 1.40
N ASP A 4 -17.24 -21.13 0.11
CA ASP A 4 -16.51 -21.67 -1.04
C ASP A 4 -15.92 -20.50 -1.84
N ARG A 5 -14.60 -20.54 -2.06
CA ARG A 5 -13.86 -19.50 -2.81
C ARG A 5 -14.22 -19.43 -4.29
N SER A 6 -14.70 -20.53 -4.86
CA SER A 6 -15.10 -20.62 -6.28
C SER A 6 -16.54 -20.16 -6.51
N ALA A 7 -17.33 -20.06 -5.45
CA ALA A 7 -18.72 -19.66 -5.56
C ALA A 7 -18.86 -18.23 -6.06
N ARG A 8 -19.85 -18.00 -6.92
CA ARG A 8 -20.25 -16.69 -7.45
C ARG A 8 -21.75 -16.43 -7.21
N PRO A 9 -22.21 -16.40 -5.95
CA PRO A 9 -23.64 -16.25 -5.66
C PRO A 9 -24.13 -14.83 -5.95
N GLY A 10 -25.40 -14.72 -6.37
CA GLY A 10 -26.09 -13.43 -6.52
C GLY A 10 -25.32 -12.44 -7.40
N ALA A 11 -25.09 -11.24 -6.89
CA ALA A 11 -24.40 -10.16 -7.60
C ALA A 11 -22.91 -10.44 -7.87
N LEU A 12 -22.32 -11.47 -7.26
CA LEU A 12 -20.88 -11.71 -7.35
C LEU A 12 -20.42 -12.17 -8.74
N ALA A 13 -21.26 -12.95 -9.44
CA ALA A 13 -20.98 -13.36 -10.82
C ALA A 13 -20.92 -12.16 -11.77
N GLU A 14 -21.87 -11.23 -11.61
CA GLU A 14 -21.90 -10.00 -12.40
C GLU A 14 -20.74 -9.07 -12.05
N ALA A 15 -20.41 -8.93 -10.76
CA ALA A 15 -19.25 -8.16 -10.33
C ALA A 15 -17.95 -8.73 -10.90
N GLU A 16 -17.77 -10.06 -10.93
CA GLU A 16 -16.60 -10.69 -11.53
C GLU A 16 -16.50 -10.38 -13.03
N ARG A 17 -17.60 -10.45 -13.76
CA ARG A 17 -17.65 -10.09 -15.18
C ARG A 17 -17.23 -8.64 -15.40
N ILE A 18 -17.77 -7.71 -14.61
CA ILE A 18 -17.42 -6.28 -14.67
C ILE A 18 -15.93 -6.07 -14.39
N VAL A 19 -15.41 -6.66 -13.31
CA VAL A 19 -13.99 -6.55 -12.93
C VAL A 19 -13.09 -7.08 -14.04
N THR A 20 -13.41 -8.24 -14.60
CA THR A 20 -12.66 -8.87 -15.69
C THR A 20 -12.62 -7.98 -16.93
N VAL A 21 -13.78 -7.47 -17.36
CA VAL A 21 -13.88 -6.59 -18.54
C VAL A 21 -13.13 -5.28 -18.31
N ALA A 22 -13.33 -4.63 -17.17
CA ALA A 22 -12.69 -3.35 -16.86
C ALA A 22 -11.15 -3.45 -16.83
N HIS A 23 -10.60 -4.54 -16.30
CA HIS A 23 -9.15 -4.76 -16.29
C HIS A 23 -8.61 -5.08 -17.68
N ALA A 24 -9.33 -5.85 -18.49
CA ALA A 24 -8.93 -6.10 -19.87
C ALA A 24 -8.86 -4.79 -20.66
N GLU A 25 -9.91 -3.96 -20.55
CA GLU A 25 -9.94 -2.64 -21.18
C GLU A 25 -8.85 -1.70 -20.66
N ALA A 26 -8.50 -1.78 -19.37
CA ALA A 26 -7.40 -0.99 -18.81
C ALA A 26 -6.05 -1.38 -19.45
N VAL A 27 -5.79 -2.68 -19.62
CA VAL A 27 -4.57 -3.16 -20.31
C VAL A 27 -4.59 -2.79 -21.79
N GLU A 28 -5.72 -2.94 -22.47
CA GLU A 28 -5.88 -2.55 -23.88
C GLU A 28 -5.63 -1.05 -24.08
N ARG A 29 -6.19 -0.19 -23.22
CA ARG A 29 -5.91 1.26 -23.24
C ARG A 29 -4.44 1.54 -22.99
N LEU A 30 -3.83 0.90 -22.00
CA LEU A 30 -2.40 1.09 -21.72
C LEU A 30 -1.53 0.71 -22.92
N ARG A 31 -1.85 -0.38 -23.63
CA ARG A 31 -1.14 -0.79 -24.85
C ARG A 31 -1.39 0.17 -26.01
N ALA A 32 -2.60 0.72 -26.12
CA ALA A 32 -2.92 1.72 -27.13
C ALA A 32 -2.15 3.04 -26.90
N ASP A 33 -2.07 3.49 -25.65
CA ASP A 33 -1.34 4.70 -25.24
C ASP A 33 0.18 4.51 -25.33
N HIS A 34 0.65 3.25 -25.21
CA HIS A 34 2.06 2.87 -25.30
C HIS A 34 2.28 1.72 -26.30
N PRO A 35 2.27 1.98 -27.62
CA PRO A 35 2.32 0.92 -28.65
C PRO A 35 3.58 0.03 -28.63
N ALA A 36 4.65 0.47 -27.98
CA ALA A 36 5.87 -0.31 -27.77
C ALA A 36 5.78 -1.29 -26.58
N LEU A 37 4.68 -1.25 -25.80
CA LEU A 37 4.45 -2.13 -24.67
C LEU A 37 3.96 -3.50 -25.16
N ASP A 38 4.85 -4.49 -25.08
CA ASP A 38 4.55 -5.90 -25.37
C ASP A 38 4.88 -6.75 -24.13
N PRO A 39 3.93 -6.94 -23.21
CA PRO A 39 4.20 -7.63 -21.96
C PRO A 39 4.27 -9.15 -22.16
N ASP A 40 5.32 -9.79 -21.64
CA ASP A 40 5.44 -11.26 -21.62
C ASP A 40 4.46 -11.93 -20.62
N LEU A 41 4.02 -11.17 -19.62
CA LEU A 41 3.24 -11.65 -18.48
C LEU A 41 2.45 -10.51 -17.84
N ILE A 42 1.23 -10.81 -17.40
CA ILE A 42 0.40 -9.89 -16.62
C ILE A 42 0.21 -10.44 -15.21
N GLY A 43 0.50 -9.62 -14.20
CA GLY A 43 0.10 -9.90 -12.82
C GLY A 43 -1.27 -9.31 -12.53
N PHE A 44 -2.27 -10.15 -12.33
CA PHE A 44 -3.65 -9.73 -12.09
C PHE A 44 -4.10 -10.10 -10.67
N HIS A 45 -4.02 -9.13 -9.75
CA HIS A 45 -4.42 -9.35 -8.36
C HIS A 45 -5.90 -9.72 -8.22
N GLY A 46 -6.75 -9.17 -9.09
CA GLY A 46 -8.20 -9.23 -8.96
C GLY A 46 -8.74 -8.24 -7.93
N GLN A 47 -10.05 -8.31 -7.70
CA GLN A 47 -10.74 -7.48 -6.72
C GLN A 47 -11.09 -8.33 -5.49
N THR A 48 -10.54 -7.99 -4.33
CA THR A 48 -10.94 -8.67 -3.08
C THR A 48 -12.38 -8.32 -2.75
N VAL A 49 -13.21 -9.34 -2.50
CA VAL A 49 -14.62 -9.22 -2.07
C VAL A 49 -14.89 -9.90 -0.73
N PHE A 50 -14.00 -10.79 -0.31
CA PHE A 50 -14.10 -11.48 0.95
C PHE A 50 -12.69 -11.90 1.41
N HIS A 51 -12.41 -11.72 2.69
CA HIS A 51 -11.12 -12.03 3.28
C HIS A 51 -11.33 -12.44 4.75
N ALA A 52 -11.07 -13.71 5.03
CA ALA A 52 -11.24 -14.35 6.34
C ALA A 52 -10.13 -15.40 6.53
N PRO A 53 -8.87 -14.98 6.74
CA PRO A 53 -7.73 -15.89 6.89
C PRO A 53 -7.89 -16.87 8.05
N GLU A 54 -8.61 -16.51 9.11
CA GLU A 54 -8.96 -17.38 10.23
C GLU A 54 -9.84 -18.57 9.81
N LYS A 55 -10.59 -18.41 8.70
CA LYS A 55 -11.38 -19.47 8.05
C LYS A 55 -10.65 -20.12 6.87
N ARG A 56 -9.39 -19.76 6.65
CA ARG A 56 -8.60 -20.19 5.48
C ARG A 56 -9.28 -19.82 4.16
N LEU A 57 -9.97 -18.67 4.12
CA LEU A 57 -10.77 -18.26 2.98
C LEU A 57 -10.45 -16.82 2.54
N THR A 58 -10.10 -16.67 1.27
CA THR A 58 -9.93 -15.37 0.61
C THR A 58 -10.50 -15.47 -0.80
N VAL A 59 -11.22 -14.44 -1.24
CA VAL A 59 -11.87 -14.39 -2.54
C VAL A 59 -11.51 -13.09 -3.24
N GLN A 60 -10.73 -13.24 -4.32
CA GLN A 60 -10.46 -12.21 -5.30
C GLN A 60 -11.26 -12.56 -6.55
N ILE A 61 -12.19 -11.69 -6.97
CA ILE A 61 -12.93 -11.88 -8.21
C ILE A 61 -12.16 -11.32 -9.40
N GLY A 62 -12.44 -11.91 -10.55
CA GLY A 62 -11.81 -11.61 -11.83
C GLY A 62 -11.33 -12.90 -12.49
N ASP A 63 -11.77 -13.13 -13.72
CA ASP A 63 -11.48 -14.35 -14.46
C ASP A 63 -10.13 -14.24 -15.17
N GLY A 64 -9.10 -14.82 -14.54
CA GLY A 64 -7.73 -14.89 -15.08
C GLY A 64 -7.66 -15.57 -16.45
N PRO A 65 -8.23 -16.79 -16.63
CA PRO A 65 -8.33 -17.43 -17.94
C PRO A 65 -8.97 -16.55 -19.03
N ALA A 66 -10.10 -15.90 -18.73
CA ALA A 66 -10.76 -15.02 -19.68
C ALA A 66 -9.90 -13.79 -20.03
N LEU A 67 -9.19 -13.22 -19.05
CA LEU A 67 -8.23 -12.14 -19.28
C LEU A 67 -7.08 -12.58 -20.19
N ALA A 68 -6.48 -13.75 -19.93
CA ALA A 68 -5.38 -14.27 -20.75
C ALA A 68 -5.83 -14.53 -22.19
N ALA A 69 -7.03 -15.10 -22.37
CA ALA A 69 -7.62 -15.34 -23.69
C ALA A 69 -7.90 -14.03 -24.44
N ARG A 70 -8.45 -13.01 -23.78
CA ARG A 70 -8.77 -11.72 -24.39
C ARG A 70 -7.53 -10.92 -24.77
N LEU A 71 -6.53 -10.90 -23.89
CA LEU A 71 -5.35 -10.05 -24.07
C LEU A 71 -4.25 -10.70 -24.92
N GLY A 72 -4.31 -12.02 -25.11
CA GLY A 72 -3.27 -12.79 -25.82
C GLY A 72 -1.95 -12.84 -25.06
N VAL A 73 -1.97 -12.65 -23.75
CA VAL A 73 -0.79 -12.60 -22.87
C VAL A 73 -1.04 -13.51 -21.67
N PRO A 74 -0.06 -14.33 -21.24
CA PRO A 74 -0.17 -15.11 -20.02
C PRO A 74 -0.49 -14.24 -18.80
N VAL A 75 -1.36 -14.74 -17.92
CA VAL A 75 -1.77 -14.03 -16.69
C VAL A 75 -1.39 -14.87 -15.47
N VAL A 76 -0.83 -14.24 -14.45
CA VAL A 76 -0.77 -14.80 -13.10
C VAL A 76 -1.85 -14.14 -12.26
N HIS A 77 -2.72 -14.93 -11.66
CA HIS A 77 -3.77 -14.44 -10.77
C HIS A 77 -3.82 -15.22 -9.46
N ASP A 78 -4.75 -14.89 -8.56
CA ASP A 78 -4.99 -15.65 -7.32
C ASP A 78 -3.76 -15.81 -6.41
N PHE A 79 -3.04 -14.71 -6.19
CA PHE A 79 -1.79 -14.66 -5.41
C PHE A 79 -1.95 -15.13 -3.96
N ARG A 80 -3.13 -14.91 -3.36
CA ARG A 80 -3.36 -15.07 -1.91
C ARG A 80 -3.77 -16.48 -1.50
N ALA A 81 -4.30 -17.29 -2.41
CA ALA A 81 -4.90 -18.59 -2.08
C ALA A 81 -3.98 -19.53 -1.34
N ALA A 82 -2.78 -19.74 -1.90
CA ALA A 82 -1.80 -20.69 -1.38
C ALA A 82 -1.30 -20.29 0.01
N ASP A 83 -1.13 -18.98 0.23
CA ASP A 83 -0.73 -18.40 1.51
C ASP A 83 -1.79 -18.64 2.59
N VAL A 84 -3.03 -18.23 2.30
CA VAL A 84 -4.16 -18.39 3.23
C VAL A 84 -4.43 -19.86 3.53
N ALA A 85 -4.37 -20.74 2.53
CA ALA A 85 -4.52 -22.19 2.74
C ALA A 85 -3.43 -22.75 3.67
N ALA A 86 -2.18 -22.28 3.53
CA ALA A 86 -1.07 -22.65 4.39
C ALA A 86 -1.14 -22.04 5.80
N GLY A 87 -1.99 -21.04 6.00
CA GLY A 87 -2.25 -20.42 7.30
C GLY A 87 -1.60 -19.09 7.53
N GLY A 88 -1.12 -18.47 6.45
CA GLY A 88 -0.84 -17.05 6.48
C GLY A 88 -2.11 -16.22 6.40
N GLU A 89 -1.95 -14.93 6.65
CA GLU A 89 -2.99 -13.92 6.59
C GLU A 89 -3.43 -13.61 5.16
N GLY A 90 -2.68 -14.02 4.13
CA GLY A 90 -2.93 -13.64 2.75
C GLY A 90 -2.55 -12.20 2.43
N ALA A 91 -1.94 -11.47 3.38
CA ALA A 91 -1.47 -10.10 3.25
C ALA A 91 -0.45 -9.78 4.36
N PRO A 92 0.42 -8.75 4.19
CA PRO A 92 0.73 -8.05 2.94
C PRO A 92 1.80 -8.78 2.10
N PHE A 93 1.67 -8.72 0.77
CA PHE A 93 2.66 -9.29 -0.18
C PHE A 93 3.68 -8.27 -0.68
N VAL A 94 3.32 -6.99 -0.67
CA VAL A 94 4.16 -5.86 -1.11
C VAL A 94 5.54 -5.82 -0.43
N PRO A 95 5.72 -6.20 0.86
CA PRO A 95 7.04 -6.23 1.48
C PRO A 95 8.10 -7.04 0.72
N ALA A 96 7.70 -8.10 0.01
CA ALA A 96 8.62 -8.88 -0.81
C ALA A 96 9.20 -8.05 -1.98
N TYR A 97 8.41 -7.12 -2.53
CA TYR A 97 8.85 -6.20 -3.57
C TYR A 97 9.68 -5.05 -2.98
N HIS A 98 9.29 -4.48 -1.84
CA HIS A 98 10.09 -3.48 -1.13
C HIS A 98 11.51 -4.01 -0.82
N ARG A 99 11.62 -5.25 -0.33
CA ARG A 99 12.93 -5.89 -0.11
C ARG A 99 13.75 -5.99 -1.40
N ALA A 100 13.11 -6.30 -2.53
CA ALA A 100 13.79 -6.40 -3.82
C ALA A 100 14.29 -5.03 -4.30
N LEU A 101 13.47 -3.99 -4.14
CA LEU A 101 13.80 -2.61 -4.48
C LEU A 101 14.96 -2.07 -3.63
N VAL A 102 14.88 -2.22 -2.31
CA VAL A 102 15.95 -1.84 -1.37
C VAL A 102 17.28 -2.52 -1.75
N LYS A 103 17.23 -3.82 -2.02
CA LYS A 103 18.40 -4.59 -2.46
C LYS A 103 18.94 -4.10 -3.81
N ALA A 104 18.07 -3.83 -4.78
CA ALA A 104 18.46 -3.35 -6.11
C ALA A 104 19.11 -1.97 -6.05
N ALA A 105 18.59 -1.07 -5.20
CA ALA A 105 19.14 0.26 -4.96
C ALA A 105 20.41 0.26 -4.08
N ARG A 106 20.77 -0.89 -3.49
CA ARG A 106 21.94 -1.05 -2.61
C ARG A 106 21.94 -0.08 -1.42
N LEU A 107 20.75 0.19 -0.89
CA LEU A 107 20.63 1.03 0.30
C LEU A 107 21.21 0.29 1.52
N PRO A 108 22.07 0.94 2.32
CA PRO A 108 22.68 0.33 3.49
C PRO A 108 21.73 0.36 4.70
N GLY A 109 22.01 -0.50 5.67
CA GLY A 109 21.34 -0.47 6.97
C GLY A 109 19.87 -0.87 6.91
N ASP A 110 19.13 -0.44 7.92
CA ASP A 110 17.69 -0.65 8.02
C ASP A 110 16.96 0.38 7.16
N VAL A 111 16.15 -0.09 6.21
CA VAL A 111 15.39 0.79 5.31
C VAL A 111 13.90 0.64 5.57
N VAL A 112 13.23 1.76 5.79
CA VAL A 112 11.77 1.80 5.90
C VAL A 112 11.18 2.43 4.65
N VAL A 113 10.42 1.63 3.89
CA VAL A 113 9.62 2.14 2.76
C VAL A 113 8.24 2.53 3.31
N VAL A 114 7.82 3.78 3.11
CA VAL A 114 6.54 4.31 3.58
C VAL A 114 5.70 4.74 2.39
N ASN A 115 4.52 4.14 2.24
CA ASN A 115 3.52 4.60 1.27
C ASN A 115 2.53 5.54 1.96
N ILE A 116 2.46 6.78 1.50
CA ILE A 116 1.55 7.80 2.02
C ILE A 116 0.36 7.93 1.06
N GLY A 117 -0.60 7.01 1.21
CA GLY A 117 -1.89 7.04 0.53
C GLY A 117 -2.95 7.76 1.36
N GLY A 118 -4.20 7.30 1.32
CA GLY A 118 -5.23 7.79 2.25
C GLY A 118 -4.92 7.44 3.71
N VAL A 119 -4.50 6.19 3.92
CA VAL A 119 -3.83 5.68 5.14
C VAL A 119 -2.34 5.54 4.81
N ALA A 120 -1.47 5.86 5.77
CA ALA A 120 -0.05 5.65 5.64
C ALA A 120 0.32 4.24 6.13
N ASN A 121 1.13 3.54 5.34
CA ASN A 121 1.64 2.22 5.71
C ASN A 121 3.14 2.13 5.45
N LEU A 122 3.82 1.24 6.17
CA LEU A 122 5.25 1.06 6.05
C LEU A 122 5.65 -0.40 5.87
N THR A 123 6.87 -0.58 5.38
CA THR A 123 7.62 -1.83 5.44
C THR A 123 9.05 -1.50 5.86
N ARG A 124 9.47 -1.97 7.04
CA ARG A 124 10.88 -2.03 7.42
C ARG A 124 11.52 -3.26 6.78
N ILE A 125 12.66 -3.05 6.15
CA ILE A 125 13.60 -4.06 5.69
C ILE A 125 14.86 -3.91 6.54
N GLY A 126 15.05 -4.82 7.50
CA GLY A 126 16.23 -4.83 8.35
C GLY A 126 17.48 -5.27 7.58
N ALA A 127 18.65 -4.78 7.99
CA ALA A 127 19.94 -5.22 7.44
C ALA A 127 20.19 -6.73 7.62
N ASP A 128 19.57 -7.33 8.64
CA ASP A 128 19.56 -8.77 8.92
C ASP A 128 18.56 -9.56 8.07
N GLY A 129 17.77 -8.88 7.24
CA GLY A 129 16.72 -9.47 6.41
C GLY A 129 15.35 -9.59 7.08
N SER A 130 15.22 -9.16 8.35
CA SER A 130 13.93 -9.08 9.05
C SER A 130 12.97 -8.11 8.36
N ILE A 131 11.68 -8.40 8.45
CA ILE A 131 10.63 -7.54 7.89
C ILE A 131 9.62 -7.22 8.99
N ALA A 132 9.21 -5.96 9.05
CA ALA A 132 8.05 -5.52 9.81
C ALA A 132 7.18 -4.63 8.90
N ALA A 133 5.87 -4.83 8.89
CA ALA A 133 4.96 -4.08 8.03
C ALA A 133 3.62 -3.84 8.71
N GLY A 134 2.99 -2.71 8.39
CA GLY A 134 1.67 -2.35 8.89
C GLY A 134 1.38 -0.86 8.70
N ASP A 135 0.18 -0.48 9.12
CA ASP A 135 -0.30 0.90 9.02
C ASP A 135 0.29 1.74 10.16
N THR A 136 0.65 2.97 9.84
CA THR A 136 1.21 3.92 10.81
C THR A 136 0.15 4.84 11.38
N GLY A 137 -0.89 5.15 10.60
CA GLY A 137 -1.85 6.21 10.92
C GLY A 137 -2.51 6.79 9.66
N PRO A 138 -3.17 7.95 9.77
CA PRO A 138 -3.68 8.66 8.61
C PRO A 138 -2.54 9.05 7.65
N GLY A 139 -2.81 8.93 6.35
CA GLY A 139 -1.96 9.47 5.29
C GLY A 139 -2.48 10.85 4.87
N ASN A 140 -2.91 10.98 3.61
CA ASN A 140 -3.48 12.20 3.05
C ASN A 140 -4.98 12.33 3.30
N ALA A 141 -5.72 11.24 3.54
CA ALA A 141 -7.19 11.27 3.50
C ALA A 141 -7.80 12.31 4.43
N LEU A 142 -7.28 12.41 5.66
CA LEU A 142 -7.79 13.34 6.67
C LEU A 142 -7.50 14.80 6.29
N LEU A 143 -6.30 15.07 5.75
CA LEU A 143 -5.93 16.40 5.26
C LEU A 143 -6.73 16.78 4.01
N ASP A 144 -6.93 15.85 3.08
CA ASP A 144 -7.70 16.05 1.85
C ASP A 144 -9.17 16.33 2.16
N ASP A 145 -9.75 15.60 3.12
CA ASP A 145 -11.13 15.80 3.57
C ASP A 145 -11.30 17.20 4.19
N PHE A 146 -10.40 17.59 5.09
CA PHE A 146 -10.38 18.93 5.67
C PHE A 146 -10.20 20.04 4.62
N VAL A 147 -9.25 19.91 3.69
CA VAL A 147 -9.00 20.91 2.64
C VAL A 147 -10.20 21.04 1.72
N ARG A 148 -10.83 19.92 1.37
CA ARG A 148 -12.04 19.90 0.55
C ARG A 148 -13.21 20.58 1.23
N GLU A 149 -13.42 20.32 2.53
CA GLU A 149 -14.47 20.99 3.30
C GLU A 149 -14.23 22.52 3.37
N ARG A 150 -12.99 22.94 3.59
CA ARG A 150 -12.65 24.36 3.83
C ARG A 150 -12.53 25.21 2.57
N THR A 151 -12.11 24.62 1.45
CA THR A 151 -11.71 25.37 0.24
C THR A 151 -12.36 24.88 -1.05
N GLY A 152 -12.97 23.68 -1.04
CA GLY A 152 -13.46 23.01 -2.25
C GLY A 152 -12.36 22.38 -3.12
N ALA A 153 -11.07 22.59 -2.81
CA ALA A 153 -9.97 21.91 -3.48
C ALA A 153 -9.85 20.45 -3.04
N ALA A 154 -9.40 19.57 -3.94
CA ALA A 154 -9.36 18.14 -3.64
C ALA A 154 -8.31 17.75 -2.58
N MET A 155 -7.21 18.51 -2.46
CA MET A 155 -6.06 18.22 -1.61
C MET A 155 -5.20 19.48 -1.38
N ASP A 156 -4.33 19.46 -0.38
CA ASP A 156 -3.31 20.50 -0.19
C ASP A 156 -2.19 20.37 -1.23
N LYS A 157 -2.40 21.00 -2.40
CA LYS A 157 -1.49 20.88 -3.53
C LYS A 157 -0.10 21.42 -3.19
N GLY A 158 0.90 20.54 -3.19
CA GLY A 158 2.27 20.88 -2.87
C GLY A 158 2.50 21.24 -1.39
N GLY A 159 1.56 20.90 -0.51
CA GLY A 159 1.68 21.19 0.92
C GLY A 159 1.64 22.68 1.27
N ALA A 160 1.05 23.51 0.40
CA ALA A 160 1.14 24.97 0.49
C ALA A 160 0.34 25.52 1.69
N LEU A 161 -0.86 24.99 1.95
CA LEU A 161 -1.68 25.40 3.11
C LEU A 161 -0.98 24.99 4.41
N ALA A 162 -0.51 23.75 4.47
CA ALA A 162 0.23 23.25 5.63
C ALA A 162 1.53 24.02 5.88
N ALA A 163 2.23 24.45 4.81
CA ALA A 163 3.46 25.23 4.93
C ALA A 163 3.23 26.66 5.44
N SER A 164 2.07 27.26 5.15
CA SER A 164 1.73 28.61 5.60
C SER A 164 1.14 28.67 7.01
N GLY A 165 0.72 27.52 7.55
CA GLY A 165 0.11 27.41 8.87
C GLY A 165 1.12 27.20 9.99
N THR A 166 0.60 27.29 11.21
CA THR A 166 1.29 26.94 12.44
C THR A 166 0.65 25.71 13.06
N VAL A 167 1.48 24.70 13.37
CA VAL A 167 1.02 23.47 14.03
C VAL A 167 0.51 23.79 15.44
N ASP A 168 -0.76 23.48 15.73
CA ASP A 168 -1.28 23.49 17.09
C ASP A 168 -0.79 22.24 17.84
N ARG A 169 0.21 22.43 18.70
CA ARG A 169 0.85 21.34 19.45
C ARG A 169 -0.07 20.71 20.49
N SER A 170 -1.07 21.43 21.00
CA SER A 170 -2.02 20.89 21.98
C SER A 170 -2.99 19.93 21.31
N ILE A 171 -3.53 20.33 20.15
CA ILE A 171 -4.40 19.46 19.34
C ILE A 171 -3.61 18.25 18.82
N LEU A 172 -2.39 18.46 18.31
CA LEU A 172 -1.54 17.39 17.84
C LEU A 172 -1.27 16.35 18.94
N ALA A 173 -0.94 16.80 20.16
CA ALA A 173 -0.72 15.90 21.29
C ALA A 173 -1.96 15.06 21.61
N ARG A 174 -3.16 15.66 21.54
CA ARG A 174 -4.43 14.93 21.72
C ARG A 174 -4.72 13.94 20.61
N LEU A 175 -4.39 14.28 19.35
CA LEU A 175 -4.55 13.37 18.21
C LEU A 175 -3.61 12.16 18.33
N MET A 176 -2.42 12.35 18.90
CA MET A 176 -1.43 11.29 19.12
C MET A 176 -1.69 10.44 20.38
N ASP A 177 -2.64 10.82 21.24
CA ASP A 177 -2.96 10.13 22.51
C ASP A 177 -3.90 8.94 22.31
N ASP A 178 -3.65 8.15 21.26
CA ASP A 178 -4.37 6.89 21.00
C ASP A 178 -3.41 5.69 21.22
N PRO A 179 -3.72 4.76 22.13
CA PRO A 179 -2.91 3.57 22.38
C PRO A 179 -2.68 2.68 21.16
N TRP A 180 -3.51 2.80 20.12
CA TRP A 180 -3.34 2.09 18.86
C TRP A 180 -1.97 2.37 18.21
N PHE A 181 -1.44 3.59 18.39
CA PHE A 181 -0.13 3.97 17.84
C PHE A 181 1.03 3.19 18.47
N ASP A 182 0.88 2.70 19.71
CA ASP A 182 1.88 1.93 20.44
C ASP A 182 1.86 0.42 20.14
N LEU A 183 0.81 -0.09 19.47
CA LEU A 183 0.71 -1.50 19.13
C LEU A 183 1.83 -1.95 18.20
N ALA A 184 2.38 -3.14 18.44
CA ALA A 184 3.38 -3.77 17.59
C ALA A 184 2.86 -4.09 16.19
N MET A 185 3.77 -4.20 15.22
CA MET A 185 3.45 -4.67 13.87
C MET A 185 3.32 -6.21 13.84
N PRO A 186 2.42 -6.78 13.02
CA PRO A 186 1.54 -6.11 12.06
C PRO A 186 0.30 -5.49 12.72
N LYS A 187 -0.14 -4.35 12.19
CA LYS A 187 -1.44 -3.72 12.51
C LYS A 187 -2.03 -3.02 11.29
N SER A 188 -3.34 -2.87 11.28
CA SER A 188 -4.09 -2.21 10.20
C SER A 188 -5.07 -1.18 10.74
N LEU A 189 -5.38 -0.18 9.92
CA LEU A 189 -6.23 0.95 10.26
C LEU A 189 -7.27 1.19 9.17
N ASP A 190 -8.49 1.52 9.56
CA ASP A 190 -9.50 2.02 8.61
C ASP A 190 -9.26 3.50 8.27
N ARG A 191 -9.59 3.90 7.03
CA ARG A 191 -9.47 5.30 6.58
C ARG A 191 -10.20 6.29 7.51
N GLY A 192 -11.34 5.89 8.08
CA GLY A 192 -12.18 6.72 8.95
C GLY A 192 -11.88 6.59 10.45
N ALA A 193 -10.76 5.99 10.84
CA ALA A 193 -10.42 5.79 12.24
C ALA A 193 -10.19 7.10 13.02
N PHE A 194 -9.83 8.18 12.33
CA PHE A 194 -9.57 9.50 12.92
C PHE A 194 -10.46 10.57 12.26
N SER A 195 -10.75 11.64 13.00
CA SER A 195 -11.60 12.75 12.57
C SER A 195 -10.84 14.08 12.59
N GLU A 196 -11.14 14.97 11.64
CA GLU A 196 -10.62 16.34 11.60
C GLU A 196 -11.31 17.29 12.60
N ASP A 197 -12.32 16.82 13.34
CA ASP A 197 -13.07 17.65 14.31
C ASP A 197 -12.18 18.47 15.26
N PRO A 198 -11.05 17.94 15.79
CA PRO A 198 -10.19 18.72 16.69
C PRO A 198 -9.58 19.97 16.04
N VAL A 199 -9.41 20.02 14.72
CA VAL A 199 -8.81 21.15 14.00
C VAL A 199 -9.84 22.12 13.40
N LYS A 200 -11.15 21.81 13.45
CA LYS A 200 -12.19 22.64 12.79
C LYS A 200 -12.27 24.08 13.27
N ALA A 201 -11.90 24.33 14.53
CA ALA A 201 -11.87 25.66 15.12
C ALA A 201 -10.65 26.50 14.70
N LEU A 202 -9.64 25.89 14.07
CA LEU A 202 -8.44 26.58 13.61
C LEU A 202 -8.70 27.33 12.29
N SER A 203 -7.74 28.18 11.92
CA SER A 203 -7.64 28.67 10.54
C SER A 203 -7.45 27.50 9.58
N THR A 204 -7.69 27.72 8.28
CA THR A 204 -7.51 26.66 7.28
C THR A 204 -6.05 26.23 7.21
N GLU A 205 -5.14 27.19 7.30
CA GLU A 205 -3.70 26.99 7.25
C GLU A 205 -3.20 26.23 8.50
N ASP A 206 -3.59 26.66 9.69
CA ASP A 206 -3.18 26.01 10.95
C ASP A 206 -3.79 24.59 11.09
N GLY A 207 -5.03 24.40 10.63
CA GLY A 207 -5.65 23.08 10.57
C GLY A 207 -4.91 22.14 9.62
N ALA A 208 -4.58 22.61 8.41
CA ALA A 208 -3.80 21.85 7.44
C ALA A 208 -2.40 21.51 7.99
N ALA A 209 -1.72 22.48 8.62
CA ALA A 209 -0.40 22.28 9.23
C ALA A 209 -0.45 21.23 10.35
N THR A 210 -1.49 21.28 11.19
CA THR A 210 -1.67 20.35 12.32
C THR A 210 -1.97 18.93 11.83
N LEU A 211 -2.81 18.76 10.80
CA LEU A 211 -3.08 17.44 10.21
C LEU A 211 -1.86 16.88 9.46
N ALA A 212 -1.10 17.71 8.74
CA ALA A 212 0.14 17.29 8.10
C ALA A 212 1.18 16.83 9.15
N ALA A 213 1.29 17.55 10.27
CA ALA A 213 2.13 17.16 11.39
C ALA A 213 1.66 15.84 12.03
N PHE A 214 0.35 15.62 12.14
CA PHE A 214 -0.20 14.37 12.65
C PHE A 214 0.17 13.16 11.77
N THR A 215 0.07 13.29 10.45
CA THR A 215 0.58 12.28 9.50
C THR A 215 2.07 12.01 9.71
N ALA A 216 2.90 13.05 9.87
CA ALA A 216 4.33 12.88 10.08
C ALA A 216 4.67 12.20 11.43
N GLU A 217 4.04 12.62 12.52
CA GLU A 217 4.25 12.06 13.87
C GLU A 217 3.82 10.59 13.94
N THR A 218 2.70 10.22 13.32
CA THR A 218 2.24 8.83 13.27
C THR A 218 3.18 7.94 12.45
N ILE A 219 3.71 8.44 11.33
CA ILE A 219 4.78 7.76 10.57
C ILE A 219 6.03 7.60 11.42
N GLY A 220 6.47 8.65 12.12
CA GLY A 220 7.65 8.59 12.99
C GLY A 220 7.50 7.57 14.12
N LYS A 221 6.33 7.54 14.76
CA LYS A 221 5.97 6.53 15.76
C LYS A 221 5.96 5.12 15.16
N GLY A 222 5.37 4.96 13.97
CA GLY A 222 5.36 3.69 13.24
C GLY A 222 6.76 3.18 12.92
N VAL A 223 7.68 4.05 12.48
CA VAL A 223 9.09 3.71 12.24
C VAL A 223 9.76 3.23 13.53
N ALA A 224 9.54 3.92 14.66
CA ALA A 224 10.07 3.50 15.95
C ALA A 224 9.54 2.13 16.38
N VAL A 225 8.23 1.91 16.29
CA VAL A 225 7.57 0.62 16.59
C VAL A 225 8.08 -0.51 15.70
N ALA A 226 8.39 -0.22 14.44
CA ALA A 226 8.93 -1.20 13.50
C ALA A 226 10.39 -1.58 13.80
N GLY A 227 11.08 -0.88 14.72
CA GLY A 227 12.47 -1.14 15.09
C GLY A 227 13.47 -0.10 14.58
N GLY A 228 13.01 1.05 14.08
CA GLY A 228 13.86 2.13 13.59
C GLY A 228 14.25 2.01 12.11
N ALA A 229 15.00 3.00 11.63
CA ALA A 229 15.47 3.11 10.26
C ALA A 229 16.78 3.91 10.18
N ASP A 230 17.67 3.51 9.30
CA ASP A 230 18.81 4.32 8.83
C ASP A 230 18.42 5.18 7.62
N THR A 231 17.41 4.75 6.86
CA THR A 231 16.87 5.50 5.72
C THR A 231 15.38 5.27 5.57
N ILE A 232 14.63 6.33 5.31
CA ILE A 232 13.20 6.27 4.97
C ILE A 232 13.05 6.56 3.47
N VAL A 233 12.33 5.70 2.76
CA VAL A 233 11.96 5.90 1.36
C VAL A 233 10.46 6.11 1.28
N ILE A 234 10.02 7.29 0.82
CA ILE A 234 8.59 7.63 0.74
C ILE A 234 8.03 7.43 -0.68
N SER A 235 6.83 6.87 -0.76
CA SER A 235 6.05 6.64 -1.98
C SER A 235 4.59 7.09 -1.81
N GLY A 236 3.79 6.93 -2.86
CA GLY A 236 2.39 7.35 -2.89
C GLY A 236 2.20 8.87 -2.98
N GLY A 237 0.94 9.30 -2.99
CA GLY A 237 0.55 10.68 -3.20
C GLY A 237 1.20 11.67 -2.23
N GLY A 238 1.41 11.26 -0.97
CA GLY A 238 2.02 12.12 0.05
C GLY A 238 3.51 12.41 -0.19
N ALA A 239 4.20 11.63 -1.04
CA ALA A 239 5.59 11.93 -1.42
C ALA A 239 5.71 13.25 -2.22
N HIS A 240 4.61 13.69 -2.85
CA HIS A 240 4.51 14.96 -3.57
C HIS A 240 4.23 16.18 -2.66
N ASN A 241 3.99 15.96 -1.36
CA ASN A 241 3.78 17.03 -0.38
C ASN A 241 5.09 17.32 0.37
N PRO A 242 5.92 18.29 -0.07
CA PRO A 242 7.22 18.57 0.54
C PRO A 242 7.12 18.96 2.03
N THR A 243 6.00 19.51 2.47
CA THR A 243 5.76 19.86 3.88
C THR A 243 5.68 18.61 4.75
N ILE A 244 4.90 17.61 4.36
CA ILE A 244 4.83 16.32 5.06
C ILE A 244 6.21 15.64 5.06
N VAL A 245 6.91 15.62 3.92
CA VAL A 245 8.25 15.02 3.80
C VAL A 245 9.25 15.67 4.77
N ALA A 246 9.27 17.00 4.82
CA ALA A 246 10.15 17.74 5.72
C ALA A 246 9.80 17.46 7.20
N MET A 247 8.51 17.40 7.53
CA MET A 247 8.05 17.07 8.88
C MET A 247 8.45 15.64 9.27
N ILE A 248 8.32 14.65 8.38
CA ILE A 248 8.78 13.27 8.64
C ILE A 248 10.28 13.24 8.97
N GLY A 249 11.10 13.95 8.17
CA GLY A 249 12.54 14.06 8.44
C GLY A 249 12.83 14.72 9.79
N ALA A 250 12.08 15.76 10.15
CA ALA A 250 12.24 16.46 11.42
C ALA A 250 11.84 15.60 12.64
N VAL A 251 10.73 14.85 12.58
CA VAL A 251 10.29 14.03 13.73
C VAL A 251 11.11 12.76 13.90
N THR A 252 11.62 12.18 12.80
CA THR A 252 12.40 10.94 12.86
C THR A 252 13.89 11.18 13.06
N GLY A 253 14.42 12.32 12.60
CA GLY A 253 15.86 12.54 12.50
C GLY A 253 16.58 11.64 11.47
N VAL A 254 15.82 10.94 10.63
CA VAL A 254 16.34 9.97 9.65
C VAL A 254 16.34 10.60 8.25
N PRO A 255 17.34 10.30 7.39
CA PRO A 255 17.30 10.70 5.99
C PRO A 255 16.04 10.19 5.27
N VAL A 256 15.32 11.11 4.62
CA VAL A 256 14.11 10.79 3.85
C VAL A 256 14.40 10.97 2.35
N LEU A 257 14.25 9.90 1.59
CA LEU A 257 14.40 9.86 0.14
C LEU A 257 13.04 9.68 -0.52
N ARG A 258 12.78 10.31 -1.67
CA ARG A 258 11.60 9.96 -2.46
C ARG A 258 11.90 8.71 -3.28
N ALA A 259 10.91 7.84 -3.41
CA ALA A 259 10.98 6.69 -4.30
C ALA A 259 11.38 7.11 -5.73
N SER A 260 10.90 8.26 -6.21
CA SER A 260 11.26 8.85 -7.51
C SER A 260 12.75 9.15 -7.65
N ASP A 261 13.41 9.56 -6.56
CA ASP A 261 14.85 9.90 -6.57
C ASP A 261 15.71 8.63 -6.76
N LEU A 262 15.14 7.46 -6.45
CA LEU A 262 15.73 6.15 -6.68
C LEU A 262 15.32 5.54 -8.04
N GLY A 263 14.57 6.28 -8.86
CA GLY A 263 13.99 5.80 -10.12
C GLY A 263 12.79 4.87 -9.94
N TRP A 264 12.23 4.78 -8.73
CA TRP A 264 11.04 3.97 -8.47
C TRP A 264 9.79 4.77 -8.81
N SER A 265 8.78 4.11 -9.33
CA SER A 265 7.49 4.75 -9.59
C SER A 265 6.61 4.66 -8.34
N GLY A 266 6.75 5.64 -7.46
CA GLY A 266 6.11 5.64 -6.14
C GLY A 266 4.58 5.55 -6.18
N ASP A 267 3.94 6.11 -7.21
CA ASP A 267 2.47 6.06 -7.37
C ASP A 267 1.98 4.69 -7.85
N PHE A 268 2.86 3.87 -8.43
CA PHE A 268 2.53 2.56 -8.99
C PHE A 268 3.19 1.41 -8.23
N VAL A 269 3.75 1.64 -7.04
CA VAL A 269 4.55 0.66 -6.31
C VAL A 269 3.78 -0.65 -6.04
N GLU A 270 2.48 -0.55 -5.75
CA GLU A 270 1.63 -1.74 -5.54
C GLU A 270 1.36 -2.50 -6.84
N ALA A 271 1.07 -1.80 -7.94
CA ALA A 271 0.87 -2.41 -9.24
C ALA A 271 2.14 -3.12 -9.72
N GLN A 272 3.30 -2.47 -9.54
CA GLN A 272 4.61 -3.05 -9.80
C GLN A 272 4.90 -4.25 -8.89
N ALA A 273 4.47 -4.21 -7.63
CA ALA A 273 4.60 -5.35 -6.73
C ALA A 273 3.88 -6.59 -7.28
N PHE A 274 2.67 -6.44 -7.84
CA PHE A 274 1.96 -7.56 -8.45
C PHE A 274 2.59 -8.06 -9.76
N ALA A 275 3.15 -7.16 -10.58
CA ALA A 275 3.96 -7.58 -11.73
C ALA A 275 5.20 -8.37 -11.30
N TYR A 276 5.90 -7.92 -10.25
CA TYR A 276 7.04 -8.62 -9.67
C TYR A 276 6.66 -9.99 -9.08
N LEU A 277 5.54 -10.06 -8.35
CA LEU A 277 5.02 -11.32 -7.81
C LEU A 277 4.60 -12.28 -8.92
N ALA A 278 4.05 -11.79 -10.04
CA ALA A 278 3.74 -12.61 -11.20
C ALA A 278 5.02 -13.24 -11.79
N ALA A 279 6.07 -12.44 -11.99
CA ALA A 279 7.36 -12.95 -12.46
C ALA A 279 7.96 -13.99 -11.50
N ARG A 280 7.83 -13.79 -10.19
CA ARG A 280 8.24 -14.78 -9.18
C ARG A 280 7.43 -16.06 -9.25
N SER A 281 6.11 -15.96 -9.40
CA SER A 281 5.20 -17.10 -9.54
C SER A 281 5.59 -17.95 -10.76
N LEU A 282 5.80 -17.29 -11.90
CA LEU A 282 6.26 -17.95 -13.13
C LEU A 282 7.62 -18.65 -12.93
N ALA A 283 8.51 -18.08 -12.14
CA ALA A 283 9.82 -18.65 -11.80
C ALA A 283 9.77 -19.70 -10.66
N GLY A 284 8.59 -20.01 -10.10
CA GLY A 284 8.44 -20.94 -8.97
C GLY A 284 9.05 -20.42 -7.65
N LEU A 285 9.27 -19.11 -7.54
CA LEU A 285 9.85 -18.47 -6.36
C LEU A 285 8.77 -18.14 -5.31
N PRO A 286 9.13 -18.08 -4.01
CA PRO A 286 8.19 -17.71 -2.96
C PRO A 286 7.59 -16.33 -3.15
N LEU A 287 6.29 -16.17 -2.91
CA LEU A 287 5.58 -14.90 -2.94
C LEU A 287 5.40 -14.30 -1.55
N SER A 288 5.24 -15.16 -0.54
CA SER A 288 5.07 -14.79 0.85
C SER A 288 6.06 -15.50 1.76
N PHE A 289 6.27 -14.92 2.94
CA PHE A 289 7.31 -15.29 3.89
C PHE A 289 6.73 -15.33 5.32
N PRO A 290 7.32 -16.14 6.23
CA PRO A 290 6.87 -16.20 7.62
C PRO A 290 6.78 -14.81 8.28
N GLU A 291 7.75 -13.95 7.98
CA GLU A 291 7.86 -12.60 8.56
C GLU A 291 6.85 -11.61 7.96
N THR A 292 6.18 -11.94 6.84
CA THR A 292 5.22 -11.05 6.19
C THR A 292 3.78 -11.44 6.50
N THR A 293 3.43 -12.71 6.24
CA THR A 293 2.03 -13.17 6.30
C THR A 293 1.81 -14.21 7.38
N GLY A 294 2.85 -14.66 8.11
CA GLY A 294 2.73 -15.72 9.10
C GLY A 294 2.71 -17.15 8.53
N VAL A 295 3.00 -17.34 7.24
CA VAL A 295 3.13 -18.68 6.65
C VAL A 295 4.24 -19.50 7.33
N PRO A 296 4.15 -20.84 7.38
CA PRO A 296 5.12 -21.67 8.11
C PRO A 296 6.52 -21.72 7.49
N ARG A 297 6.66 -21.30 6.23
CA ARG A 297 7.91 -21.23 5.45
C ARG A 297 7.67 -20.32 4.25
N PRO A 298 8.71 -19.89 3.51
CA PRO A 298 8.50 -19.18 2.24
C PRO A 298 7.63 -20.01 1.28
N MET A 299 6.50 -19.44 0.84
CA MET A 299 5.49 -20.15 0.05
C MET A 299 5.41 -19.61 -1.38
N PRO A 300 5.40 -20.49 -2.41
CA PRO A 300 4.99 -20.08 -3.75
C PRO A 300 3.48 -19.79 -3.76
N GLY A 301 3.02 -19.11 -4.80
CA GLY A 301 1.61 -18.79 -4.97
C GLY A 301 1.35 -18.22 -6.36
N GLY A 302 0.12 -17.77 -6.58
CA GLY A 302 -0.35 -17.38 -7.89
C GLY A 302 -0.60 -18.59 -8.79
N VAL A 303 -1.59 -18.44 -9.67
CA VAL A 303 -1.97 -19.42 -10.69
C VAL A 303 -1.59 -18.83 -12.04
N VAL A 304 -0.69 -19.52 -12.74
CA VAL A 304 -0.27 -19.14 -14.09
C VAL A 304 -1.26 -19.72 -15.10
N VAL A 305 -1.93 -18.86 -15.85
CA VAL A 305 -2.78 -19.22 -16.97
C VAL A 305 -2.15 -18.75 -18.28
N ARG A 306 -2.07 -19.62 -19.26
CA ARG A 306 -1.51 -19.30 -20.58
C ARG A 306 -2.62 -18.78 -21.50
N SER A 307 -2.29 -17.83 -22.37
CA SER A 307 -3.10 -17.54 -23.55
C SER A 307 -3.06 -18.78 -24.44
N GLY A 308 -4.23 -19.29 -24.82
CA GLY A 308 -4.36 -20.50 -25.65
C GLY A 308 -3.73 -20.37 -27.03
#